data_AF-G0QGY8-F1
#
_entry.id   AF-G0QGY8-F1
#
_cell.length_a   1.000
_cell.length_b   1.000
_cell.length_c   1.000
_cell.angle_alpha   90.00
_cell.angle_beta   90.00
_cell.angle_gamma   90.00
#
_symmetry.space_group_name_H-M   'P 1'
#
loop_
_entity.id
_entity.type
_entity.pdbx_description
1 polymer ?
#
loop_
_entity_poly.entity_id
_entity_poly.type
_entity_poly.pdbx_seq_one_letter_code
_entity_poly.pdbx_strand_id
1 'polypeptide(L)'
;MLFPTHLLVVVPLVFETGLPALMLLAGSALPDIIDKSLPALGLTETYHSIAHSIFTVAFLTVAGSVYKPLFAFSLAYSIHVLLDVIQVGINEPSGNWMFVFWPVRFPENPLKLPPVKFLKHYMGTKAFYLEIFLWLATGVYLILTLG
;
A
#
# COMPACT_ATOMS: atom_id res chain seq x y z
N MET A 1 -4.47 1.75 4.73
CA MET A 1 -3.80 0.89 5.74
C MET A 1 -2.81 1.72 6.57
N LEU A 2 -2.24 1.20 7.67
CA LEU A 2 -1.11 1.86 8.34
C LEU A 2 0.19 1.57 7.57
N PHE A 3 1.07 2.58 7.53
CA PHE A 3 2.37 2.49 6.83
C PHE A 3 3.20 1.24 7.19
N PRO A 4 3.37 0.85 8.48
CA PRO A 4 4.17 -0.31 8.84
C PRO A 4 3.67 -1.63 8.24
N THR A 5 2.38 -1.72 7.93
CA THR A 5 1.79 -2.94 7.39
C THR A 5 2.25 -3.22 5.98
N HIS A 6 2.43 -2.18 5.15
CA HIS A 6 2.96 -2.34 3.80
C HIS A 6 4.38 -2.91 3.82
N LEU A 7 5.19 -2.53 4.80
CA LEU A 7 6.52 -3.10 5.00
C LEU A 7 6.44 -4.55 5.49
N LEU A 8 5.58 -4.81 6.47
CA LEU A 8 5.44 -6.12 7.12
C LEU A 8 4.94 -7.21 6.15
N VAL A 9 3.93 -6.92 5.34
CA VAL A 9 3.33 -7.91 4.43
C VAL A 9 4.27 -8.39 3.32
N VAL A 10 5.33 -7.64 3.01
CA VAL A 10 6.35 -8.06 2.02
C VAL A 10 7.52 -8.80 2.64
N VAL A 11 7.62 -8.87 3.98
CA VAL A 11 8.71 -9.56 4.67
C VAL A 11 8.79 -11.05 4.29
N PRO A 12 7.68 -11.83 4.24
CA PRO A 12 7.75 -13.22 3.78
C PRO A 12 8.37 -13.38 2.40
N LEU A 13 8.12 -12.44 1.48
CA LEU A 13 8.69 -12.48 0.14
C LEU A 13 10.22 -12.35 0.16
N VAL A 14 10.78 -11.61 1.12
CA VAL A 14 12.24 -11.49 1.30
C VAL A 14 12.86 -12.86 1.57
N PHE A 15 12.20 -13.69 2.37
CA PHE A 15 12.72 -14.99 2.79
C PHE A 15 12.43 -16.12 1.80
N GLU A 16 11.27 -16.09 1.13
CA GLU A 16 10.82 -17.23 0.29
C GLU A 16 11.27 -17.15 -1.17
N THR A 17 11.57 -15.96 -1.70
CA THR A 17 11.71 -15.77 -3.16
C THR A 17 13.13 -15.47 -3.62
N GLY A 18 14.03 -15.13 -2.69
CA GLY A 18 15.37 -14.63 -3.01
C GLY A 18 15.33 -13.36 -3.87
N LEU A 19 14.24 -12.59 -3.83
CA LEU A 19 14.15 -11.26 -4.45
C LEU A 19 14.93 -10.23 -3.61
N PRO A 20 15.50 -9.17 -4.23
CA PRO A 20 16.27 -8.18 -3.49
C PRO A 20 15.42 -7.48 -2.42
N ALA A 21 15.77 -7.70 -1.14
CA ALA A 21 15.03 -7.18 0.01
C ALA A 21 14.82 -5.67 -0.05
N LEU A 22 15.87 -4.92 -0.41
CA LEU A 22 15.80 -3.46 -0.52
C LEU A 22 14.79 -3.01 -1.58
N MET A 23 14.64 -3.75 -2.68
CA MET A 23 13.68 -3.41 -3.73
C MET A 23 12.24 -3.72 -3.29
N LEU A 24 12.03 -4.81 -2.55
CA LEU A 24 10.73 -5.12 -1.96
C LEU A 24 10.30 -4.03 -0.96
N LEU A 25 11.19 -3.65 -0.04
CA LEU A 25 10.92 -2.60 0.95
C LEU A 25 10.74 -1.23 0.30
N ALA A 26 11.54 -0.89 -0.72
CA ALA A 26 11.38 0.36 -1.45
C ALA A 26 10.04 0.39 -2.19
N GLY A 27 9.67 -0.70 -2.88
CA GLY A 27 8.41 -0.82 -3.60
C GLY A 27 7.19 -0.69 -2.69
N SER A 28 7.24 -1.27 -1.48
CA SER A 28 6.15 -1.16 -0.51
C SER A 28 6.13 0.13 0.30
N ALA A 29 7.20 0.93 0.31
CA ALA A 29 7.23 2.20 1.02
C ALA A 29 6.86 3.39 0.12
N LEU A 30 7.29 3.33 -1.16
CA LEU A 30 7.29 4.49 -2.03
C LEU A 30 5.91 5.09 -2.33
N PRO A 31 4.82 4.31 -2.54
CA PRO A 31 3.51 4.89 -2.81
C PRO A 31 3.09 5.88 -1.73
N ASP A 32 3.24 5.47 -0.47
CA ASP A 32 2.92 6.28 0.70
C ASP A 32 3.85 7.47 0.87
N ILE A 33 5.16 7.30 0.66
CA ILE A 33 6.12 8.40 0.76
C ILE A 33 5.77 9.51 -0.23
N ILE A 34 5.40 9.14 -1.46
CA ILE A 34 5.00 10.12 -2.49
C ILE A 34 3.66 10.73 -2.12
N ASP A 35 2.58 9.94 -2.09
CA ASP A 35 1.22 10.48 -2.01
C ASP A 35 0.89 11.09 -0.64
N LYS A 36 1.59 10.73 0.45
CA LYS A 36 1.40 11.41 1.74
C LYS A 36 2.14 12.74 1.82
N SER A 37 3.21 12.90 1.05
CA SER A 37 3.96 14.15 0.98
C SER A 37 3.27 15.20 0.10
N LEU A 38 2.61 14.79 -0.98
CA LEU A 38 2.02 15.72 -1.95
C LEU A 38 0.96 16.66 -1.33
N PRO A 39 -0.05 16.19 -0.57
CA PRO A 39 -0.99 17.08 0.12
C PRO A 39 -0.35 17.88 1.24
N ALA A 40 0.64 17.30 1.94
CA ALA A 40 1.36 18.01 3.00
C ALA A 40 2.14 19.22 2.46
N LEU A 41 2.55 19.17 1.19
CA LEU A 41 3.18 20.25 0.46
C LEU A 41 2.18 21.13 -0.33
N GLY A 42 0.88 20.82 -0.26
CA GLY A 42 -0.17 21.55 -0.99
C GLY A 42 -0.22 21.29 -2.50
N LEU A 43 0.42 20.21 -2.97
CA LEU A 43 0.50 19.87 -4.40
C LEU A 43 -0.70 19.06 -4.91
N THR A 44 -1.39 18.35 -4.01
CA THR A 44 -2.60 17.59 -4.31
C THR A 44 -3.60 17.74 -3.17
N GLU A 45 -4.89 17.50 -3.43
CA GLU A 45 -5.92 17.56 -2.40
C GLU A 45 -6.16 16.22 -1.66
N THR A 46 -5.56 15.13 -2.15
CA THR A 46 -5.86 13.76 -1.71
C THR A 46 -4.60 13.00 -1.34
N TYR A 47 -4.68 12.20 -0.27
CA TYR A 47 -3.60 11.34 0.21
C TYR A 47 -3.42 10.04 -0.59
N HIS A 48 -4.23 9.82 -1.63
CA HIS A 48 -4.03 8.85 -2.68
C HIS A 48 -4.19 9.58 -4.02
N SER A 49 -3.15 9.56 -4.85
CA SER A 49 -3.08 10.30 -6.11
C SER A 49 -2.25 9.54 -7.14
N ILE A 50 -1.17 10.15 -7.65
CA ILE A 50 -0.33 9.60 -8.70
C ILE A 50 0.29 8.26 -8.29
N ALA A 51 0.75 8.11 -7.05
CA ALA A 51 1.48 6.93 -6.65
C ALA A 51 0.56 5.72 -6.44
N HIS A 52 -0.66 5.95 -5.96
CA HIS A 52 -1.68 4.90 -5.79
C HIS A 52 -2.54 4.67 -7.05
N SER A 53 -2.18 5.29 -8.18
CA SER A 53 -2.91 5.13 -9.44
C SER A 53 -2.60 3.80 -10.12
N ILE A 54 -3.63 3.19 -10.72
CA ILE A 54 -3.54 1.98 -11.54
C ILE A 54 -2.64 2.21 -12.75
N PHE A 55 -2.55 3.44 -13.26
CA PHE A 55 -1.67 3.78 -14.37
C PHE A 55 -0.19 3.67 -13.97
N THR A 56 0.14 4.11 -12.75
CA THR A 56 1.48 3.97 -12.17
C THR A 56 1.81 2.50 -11.90
N VAL A 57 0.86 1.74 -11.33
CA VAL A 57 1.02 0.29 -11.12
C VAL A 57 1.24 -0.44 -12.44
N ALA A 58 0.45 -0.14 -13.48
CA ALA A 58 0.59 -0.76 -14.79
C ALA A 58 1.95 -0.43 -15.44
N PHE A 59 2.36 0.85 -15.41
CA PHE A 59 3.67 1.27 -15.90
C PHE A 59 4.81 0.54 -15.19
N LEU A 60 4.78 0.48 -13.85
CA LEU A 60 5.80 -0.20 -13.07
C LEU A 60 5.80 -1.71 -13.29
N THR A 61 4.63 -2.33 -13.50
CA THR A 61 4.52 -3.76 -13.83
C THR A 61 5.21 -4.07 -15.16
N VAL A 62 4.98 -3.24 -16.18
CA VAL A 62 5.66 -3.37 -17.48
C VAL A 62 7.16 -3.17 -17.30
N ALA A 63 7.59 -2.12 -16.60
CA ALA A 63 9.01 -1.88 -16.33
C ALA A 63 9.66 -3.04 -15.53
N GLY A 64 8.91 -3.64 -14.60
CA GLY A 64 9.30 -4.78 -13.78
C GLY A 64 9.64 -6.03 -14.58
N SER A 65 9.11 -6.18 -15.80
CA SER A 65 9.36 -7.34 -16.66
C SER A 65 10.80 -7.42 -17.21
N VAL A 66 11.59 -6.36 -17.08
CA VAL A 66 12.92 -6.24 -17.70
C VAL A 66 14.02 -6.92 -16.88
N TYR A 67 14.01 -6.78 -15.54
CA TYR A 67 15.02 -7.40 -14.69
C TYR A 67 14.55 -7.61 -13.24
N LYS A 68 15.16 -8.60 -12.57
CA LYS A 68 14.73 -9.14 -11.26
C LYS A 68 14.58 -8.07 -10.15
N PRO A 69 15.52 -7.12 -9.95
CA PRO A 69 15.32 -6.01 -9.02
C PRO A 69 14.08 -5.14 -9.29
N LEU A 70 13.79 -4.77 -10.55
CA LEU A 70 12.56 -4.01 -10.83
C LEU A 70 11.32 -4.86 -10.66
N PHE A 71 11.38 -6.15 -11.00
CA PHE A 71 10.28 -7.06 -10.72
C PHE A 71 9.93 -7.07 -9.23
N ALA A 72 10.94 -7.19 -8.36
CA ALA A 72 10.75 -7.13 -6.90
C ALA A 72 10.11 -5.81 -6.46
N PHE A 73 10.62 -4.69 -6.96
CA PHE A 73 10.06 -3.37 -6.69
C PHE A 73 8.60 -3.26 -7.15
N SER A 74 8.32 -3.62 -8.41
CA SER A 74 6.98 -3.53 -8.99
C SER A 74 5.97 -4.45 -8.29
N LEU A 75 6.42 -5.65 -7.87
CA LEU A 75 5.59 -6.60 -7.14
C LEU A 75 5.16 -6.03 -5.80
N ALA A 76 6.12 -5.54 -5.00
CA ALA A 76 5.84 -4.94 -3.70
C ALA A 76 4.97 -3.67 -3.81
N TYR A 77 5.24 -2.84 -4.82
CA TYR A 77 4.44 -1.66 -5.13
C TYR A 77 2.99 -2.03 -5.48
N SER A 78 2.81 -3.08 -6.29
CA SER A 78 1.47 -3.54 -6.67
C SER A 78 0.71 -4.12 -5.48
N ILE A 79 1.38 -4.89 -4.62
CA ILE A 79 0.81 -5.41 -3.38
C ILE A 79 0.38 -4.26 -2.46
N HIS A 80 1.20 -3.22 -2.32
CA HIS A 80 0.85 -2.02 -1.56
C HIS A 80 -0.48 -1.43 -2.01
N VAL A 81 -0.58 -1.08 -3.30
CA VAL A 81 -1.77 -0.41 -3.85
C VAL A 81 -2.99 -1.33 -3.76
N LEU A 82 -2.82 -2.62 -4.04
CA LEU A 82 -3.89 -3.60 -3.92
C LEU A 82 -4.44 -3.67 -2.49
N LEU A 83 -3.57 -3.70 -1.48
CA LEU A 83 -3.99 -3.76 -0.08
C LEU A 83 -4.75 -2.50 0.34
N ASP A 84 -4.34 -1.32 -0.11
CA ASP A 84 -5.11 -0.09 0.17
C ASP A 84 -6.49 -0.11 -0.51
N VAL A 85 -6.58 -0.57 -1.77
CA VAL A 85 -7.86 -0.72 -2.46
C VAL A 85 -8.78 -1.67 -1.68
N ILE A 86 -8.27 -2.83 -1.27
CA ILE A 86 -9.02 -3.82 -0.49
C ILE A 86 -9.49 -3.22 0.83
N GLN A 87 -8.59 -2.59 1.58
CA GLN A 87 -8.94 -2.05 2.90
C GLN A 87 -9.91 -0.88 2.84
N VAL A 88 -9.76 0.02 1.87
CA VAL A 88 -10.73 1.09 1.64
C VAL A 88 -12.08 0.49 1.27
N GLY A 89 -12.13 -0.49 0.37
CA GLY A 89 -13.38 -1.17 0.00
C GLY A 89 -14.05 -1.91 1.17
N ILE A 90 -13.27 -2.49 2.09
CA ILE A 90 -13.79 -3.15 3.30
C ILE A 90 -14.40 -2.14 4.28
N ASN A 91 -13.77 -0.98 4.44
CA ASN A 91 -14.26 0.05 5.35
C ASN A 91 -15.45 0.82 4.78
N GLU A 92 -15.48 1.05 3.47
CA GLU A 92 -16.52 1.86 2.84
C GLU A 92 -16.83 1.39 1.39
N PRO A 93 -17.99 0.77 1.16
CA PRO A 93 -18.41 0.32 -0.17
C PRO A 93 -18.77 1.43 -1.15
N SER A 94 -18.85 2.69 -0.70
CA SER A 94 -19.40 3.85 -1.42
C SER A 94 -18.63 4.30 -2.66
N GLY A 95 -17.56 3.58 -3.05
CA GLY A 95 -16.73 3.94 -4.20
C GLY A 95 -15.43 4.67 -3.84
N ASN A 96 -15.11 4.82 -2.56
CA ASN A 96 -13.86 5.47 -2.15
C ASN A 96 -12.60 4.76 -2.66
N TRP A 97 -12.67 3.46 -2.94
CA TRP A 97 -11.62 2.68 -3.60
C TRP A 97 -11.30 3.15 -5.04
N MET A 98 -12.16 3.96 -5.66
CA MET A 98 -11.95 4.53 -6.99
C MET A 98 -10.78 5.54 -7.05
N PHE A 99 -10.13 5.87 -5.93
CA PHE A 99 -8.87 6.65 -5.93
C PHE A 99 -7.83 6.06 -6.87
N VAL A 100 -7.87 4.74 -7.10
CA VAL A 100 -6.94 4.02 -7.99
C VAL A 100 -7.04 4.50 -9.44
N PHE A 101 -8.14 5.14 -9.84
CA PHE A 101 -8.33 5.68 -11.19
C PHE A 101 -7.90 7.15 -11.33
N TRP A 102 -7.27 7.74 -10.31
CA TRP A 102 -6.70 9.08 -10.42
C TRP A 102 -5.74 9.17 -11.62
N PRO A 103 -5.76 10.25 -12.43
CA PRO A 103 -6.58 11.46 -12.30
C PRO A 103 -7.89 11.42 -13.10
N VAL A 104 -8.25 10.27 -13.70
CA VAL A 104 -9.42 10.15 -14.59
C VAL A 104 -10.72 10.10 -13.80
N ARG A 105 -10.70 9.53 -12.61
CA ARG A 105 -11.82 9.56 -11.65
C ARG A 105 -11.34 9.91 -10.26
N PHE A 106 -12.26 10.49 -9.50
CA PHE A 106 -12.04 10.91 -8.12
C PHE A 106 -13.06 10.22 -7.21
N PRO A 107 -12.69 9.88 -5.96
CA PRO A 107 -13.66 9.45 -4.96
C PRO A 107 -14.71 10.54 -4.75
N GLU A 108 -15.97 10.16 -4.53
CA GLU A 108 -17.04 11.12 -4.25
C GLU A 108 -16.82 11.85 -2.92
N ASN A 109 -16.27 11.15 -1.93
CA ASN A 109 -15.98 11.73 -0.62
C ASN A 109 -14.62 11.22 -0.09
N PRO A 110 -13.50 11.71 -0.65
CA PRO A 110 -12.18 11.20 -0.31
C PRO A 110 -11.83 11.51 1.15
N LEU A 111 -11.26 10.54 1.84
CA LEU A 111 -10.78 10.74 3.20
C LEU A 111 -9.52 11.62 3.19
N LYS A 112 -9.71 12.93 3.41
CA LYS A 112 -8.63 13.95 3.42
C LYS A 112 -7.93 14.08 4.78
N LEU A 113 -7.74 12.97 5.51
CA LEU A 113 -7.14 12.99 6.84
C LEU A 113 -5.61 12.85 6.78
N PRO A 114 -4.85 13.73 7.46
CA PRO A 114 -3.41 13.54 7.62
C PRO A 114 -3.10 12.30 8.47
N PRO A 115 -1.89 11.72 8.38
CA PRO A 115 -1.56 10.41 8.95
C PRO A 115 -1.94 10.20 10.42
N VAL A 116 -1.67 11.19 11.28
CA VAL A 116 -1.97 11.08 12.73
C VAL A 116 -3.48 11.10 13.00
N LYS A 117 -4.24 11.89 12.25
CA LYS A 117 -5.71 11.92 12.37
C LYS A 117 -6.34 10.67 11.76
N PHE A 118 -5.75 10.19 10.65
CA PHE A 118 -6.15 8.94 10.02
C PHE A 118 -6.02 7.77 10.99
N LEU A 119 -4.91 7.63 11.73
CA LEU A 119 -4.75 6.55 12.71
C LEU A 119 -5.91 6.49 13.71
N LYS A 120 -6.30 7.63 14.30
CA LYS A 120 -7.42 7.69 15.25
C LYS A 120 -8.75 7.31 14.62
N HIS A 121 -9.00 7.76 13.39
CA HIS A 121 -10.20 7.41 12.64
C HIS A 121 -10.23 5.93 12.26
N TYR A 122 -9.05 5.35 12.00
CA TYR A 122 -8.89 4.00 11.49
C TYR A 122 -9.06 2.93 12.58
N MET A 123 -8.70 3.24 13.84
CA MET A 123 -8.85 2.33 14.98
C MET A 123 -10.29 1.84 15.15
N GLY A 124 -10.45 0.52 15.30
CA GLY A 124 -11.77 -0.11 15.48
C GLY A 124 -12.59 -0.32 14.20
N THR A 125 -12.06 0.06 13.04
CA THR A 125 -12.68 -0.25 11.74
C THR A 125 -12.49 -1.72 11.34
N LYS A 126 -13.25 -2.20 10.35
CA LYS A 126 -13.13 -3.58 9.84
C LYS A 126 -11.73 -3.83 9.27
N ALA A 127 -11.21 -2.90 8.48
CA ALA A 127 -9.86 -3.00 7.91
C ALA A 127 -8.79 -2.99 9.00
N PHE A 128 -8.99 -2.24 10.10
CA PHE A 128 -8.07 -2.27 11.23
C PHE A 128 -7.94 -3.67 11.84
N TYR A 129 -9.05 -4.40 12.02
CA TYR A 129 -8.99 -5.78 12.50
C TYR A 129 -8.34 -6.74 11.49
N LEU A 130 -8.57 -6.54 10.19
CA LEU A 130 -7.85 -7.28 9.14
C LEU A 130 -6.34 -7.03 9.22
N GLU A 131 -5.93 -5.80 9.50
CA GLU A 131 -4.53 -5.43 9.64
C GLU A 131 -3.87 -6.09 10.85
N ILE A 132 -4.56 -6.13 12.01
CA ILE A 132 -4.10 -6.90 13.16
C ILE A 132 -3.94 -8.38 12.81
N PHE A 133 -4.88 -8.96 12.05
CA PHE A 133 -4.76 -10.34 11.58
C PHE A 133 -3.53 -10.54 10.68
N LEU A 134 -3.27 -9.63 9.73
CA LEU A 134 -2.08 -9.69 8.87
C LEU A 134 -0.77 -9.63 9.68
N TRP A 135 -0.73 -8.81 10.73
CA TRP A 135 0.43 -8.71 11.62
C TRP A 135 0.67 -10.01 12.37
N LEU A 136 -0.38 -10.56 12.97
CA LEU A 136 -0.29 -11.83 13.70
C LEU A 136 0.09 -12.98 12.77
N ALA A 137 -0.53 -13.08 11.59
CA ALA A 137 -0.23 -14.12 10.61
C ALA A 137 1.23 -14.06 10.14
N THR A 138 1.73 -12.85 9.85
CA THR A 138 3.13 -12.68 9.46
C THR A 138 4.09 -12.99 10.61
N GLY A 139 3.76 -12.55 11.83
CA GLY A 139 4.57 -12.84 13.02
C GLY A 139 4.66 -14.34 13.31
N VAL A 140 3.53 -15.05 13.27
CA VAL A 140 3.48 -16.52 13.41
C VAL A 140 4.29 -17.20 12.32
N TYR A 141 4.13 -16.80 11.07
CA TYR A 141 4.92 -17.33 9.96
C TYR A 141 6.42 -17.15 10.20
N LEU A 142 6.87 -15.94 10.59
CA LEU A 142 8.28 -15.69 10.86
C LEU A 142 8.83 -16.52 12.03
N ILE A 143 8.03 -16.71 13.09
CA ILE A 143 8.41 -17.58 14.21
C ILE A 143 8.59 -19.02 13.74
N LEU A 144 7.69 -19.52 12.90
CA LEU A 144 7.73 -20.91 12.41
C LEU A 144 8.85 -21.16 11.38
N THR A 145 9.26 -20.12 10.65
CA THR A 145 10.28 -20.24 9.59
C THR A 145 11.70 -19.91 10.08
N LEU A 146 11.84 -19.04 11.08
CA LEU A 146 13.15 -18.55 11.57
C LEU A 146 13.53 -19.06 12.97
N GLY A 147 12.58 -19.62 13.73
CA GLY A 147 12.79 -20.19 15.07
C GLY A 147 13.02 -21.70 15.02
#